data_AF-A0A8T4KQA3-F1
#
_entry.id   AF-A0A8T4KQA3-F1
#
_cell.length_a   1.000
_cell.length_b   1.000
_cell.length_c   1.000
_cell.angle_alpha   90.00
_cell.angle_beta   90.00
_cell.angle_gamma   90.00
#
_symmetry.space_group_name_H-M   'P 1'
#
loop_
_entity.id
_entity.type
_entity.pdbx_description
1 polymer ?
#
loop_
_entity_poly.entity_id
_entity_poly.type
_entity_poly.pdbx_seq_one_letter_code
_entity_poly.pdbx_strand_id
1 'polypeptide(L)'
;MTNKIVTDTSIIIDGKLSELLEKGRLKDTEIIIPLAVLDELQSQASKGREIGFIGLEEIKKIRRLVEDKGIKIRFTGGRPTMDDIRLAKSGRLDALIRDVAKVENATLMTADFVQALVGEAEGVSVQYIAAEIKTTGLTFEKFFDENTLSVHLKEEVPPFAKKGGPGKFELVKIRDKPLATKEVEAIIKEVSEATRISEEGYVEINRAGAMVVQLGNYRIAIARPPFSDGLEVTIVRPIIKMSLEDYKLSEKLMARLKEKAEGVLIAGPPGSGKSTLAASLAEFYSKQGKIVKTLESPRDLQVSPEITQYAPLEGDFEKTADILLLVRPDYSVYDEVRKTKDFEVFADLRLAGVGMVGVVHASNPVDAIQRFMGRVELGMIPHIIDTVIFLKYGEVKKVFDVNLVVRVPSGMTEPDLARPLVEIKDFETGKLEYEIYTFGEENIVVPVTAVKEQESGIKKLATERILQDIRKFDPKAEVQVVSENKVVIKVDNKIIPRIIGKNGSMITEIEKRLGIHIDVEPKVPSLGDEVDAKINETGNSLEFFFENKIIGKVASFYVDEDFIFSATVGKKASIKVSKDSEVGTLLFRSIVSKKRIKIMV
;
A
#
# COMPACT_ATOMS: atom_id res chain seq x y z
N MET A 1 53.25 -9.39 -48.45
CA MET A 1 52.84 -8.01 -48.13
C MET A 1 52.73 -7.94 -46.63
N THR A 2 53.36 -6.97 -45.97
CA THR A 2 53.25 -6.78 -44.51
C THR A 2 51.90 -6.15 -44.22
N ASN A 3 51.07 -6.79 -43.40
CA ASN A 3 49.77 -6.22 -43.04
C ASN A 3 49.99 -5.02 -42.11
N LYS A 4 49.27 -3.92 -42.30
CA LYS A 4 49.38 -2.75 -41.41
C LYS A 4 48.13 -2.64 -40.56
N ILE A 5 48.31 -2.46 -39.26
CA ILE A 5 47.21 -2.29 -38.30
C ILE A 5 47.37 -0.94 -37.61
N VAL A 6 46.33 -0.12 -37.67
CA VAL A 6 46.21 1.12 -36.88
C VAL A 6 45.34 0.84 -35.67
N THR A 7 45.79 1.21 -34.49
CA THR A 7 45.08 0.95 -33.23
C THR A 7 44.48 2.24 -32.68
N ASP A 8 43.33 2.14 -32.04
CA ASP A 8 42.74 3.24 -31.28
C ASP A 8 43.03 3.12 -29.77
N THR A 9 42.47 4.05 -29.00
CA THR A 9 42.62 4.07 -27.54
C THR A 9 41.90 2.88 -26.89
N SER A 10 40.76 2.45 -27.43
CA SER A 10 39.93 1.38 -26.85
C SER A 10 40.63 0.01 -26.86
N ILE A 11 41.18 -0.42 -28.00
CA ILE A 11 41.84 -1.73 -28.12
C ILE A 11 43.12 -1.83 -27.26
N ILE A 12 43.76 -0.69 -27.01
CA ILE A 12 44.93 -0.58 -26.13
C ILE A 12 44.49 -0.66 -24.67
N ILE A 13 43.50 0.12 -24.24
CA ILE A 13 43.03 0.09 -22.85
C ILE A 13 42.50 -1.30 -22.47
N ASP A 14 41.82 -1.97 -23.40
CA ASP A 14 41.24 -3.30 -23.18
C ASP A 14 42.27 -4.45 -23.23
N GLY A 15 43.53 -4.14 -23.53
CA GLY A 15 44.64 -5.11 -23.56
C GLY A 15 44.54 -6.18 -24.65
N LYS A 16 43.55 -6.08 -25.54
CA LYS A 16 43.32 -7.06 -26.61
C LYS A 16 44.45 -7.10 -27.62
N LEU A 17 45.09 -5.96 -27.89
CA LEU A 17 46.25 -5.92 -28.77
C LEU A 17 47.42 -6.75 -28.19
N SER A 18 47.72 -6.61 -26.90
CA SER A 18 48.80 -7.38 -26.28
C SER A 18 48.45 -8.87 -26.20
N GLU A 19 47.19 -9.22 -25.93
CA GLU A 19 46.69 -10.60 -25.95
C GLU A 19 46.89 -11.27 -27.32
N LEU A 20 46.57 -10.56 -28.41
CA LEU A 20 46.79 -11.03 -29.77
C LEU A 20 48.28 -11.18 -30.11
N LEU A 21 49.12 -10.28 -29.62
CA LEU A 21 50.57 -10.37 -29.76
C LEU A 21 51.09 -11.60 -29.02
N GLU A 22 50.73 -11.81 -27.76
CA GLU A 22 51.11 -12.96 -26.94
C GLU A 22 50.73 -14.29 -27.60
N LYS A 23 49.49 -14.40 -28.10
CA LYS A 23 48.98 -15.58 -28.82
C LYS A 23 49.60 -15.79 -30.21
N GLY A 24 50.45 -14.87 -30.68
CA GLY A 24 51.17 -14.98 -31.95
C GLY A 24 50.25 -14.88 -33.18
N ARG A 25 49.11 -14.19 -33.05
CA ARG A 25 48.13 -14.01 -34.13
C ARG A 25 48.45 -12.84 -35.06
N LEU A 26 49.44 -12.02 -34.72
CA LEU A 26 49.87 -10.84 -35.49
C LEU A 26 51.28 -11.02 -36.09
N LYS A 27 51.50 -12.13 -36.80
CA LYS A 27 52.75 -12.36 -37.55
C LYS A 27 52.76 -11.56 -38.84
N ASP A 28 53.92 -11.07 -39.25
CA ASP A 28 54.12 -10.28 -40.47
C ASP A 28 53.27 -9.00 -40.56
N THR A 29 53.02 -8.39 -39.40
CA THR A 29 52.23 -7.16 -39.25
C THR A 29 53.12 -5.98 -38.83
N GLU A 30 52.83 -4.78 -39.31
CA GLU A 30 53.33 -3.51 -38.79
C GLU A 30 52.23 -2.87 -37.93
N ILE A 31 52.52 -2.61 -36.66
CA ILE A 31 51.60 -1.94 -35.73
C ILE A 31 51.86 -0.43 -35.78
N ILE A 32 50.79 0.33 -36.02
CA ILE A 32 50.81 1.77 -36.13
C ILE A 32 49.96 2.34 -34.99
N ILE A 33 50.59 3.06 -34.07
CA ILE A 33 49.90 3.75 -32.97
C ILE A 33 49.84 5.25 -33.32
N PRO A 34 48.65 5.82 -33.58
CA PRO A 34 48.51 7.25 -33.84
C PRO A 34 48.99 8.11 -32.66
N LEU A 35 49.66 9.23 -32.93
CA LEU A 35 50.08 10.18 -31.89
C LEU A 35 48.88 10.73 -31.09
N ALA A 36 47.71 10.86 -31.72
CA ALA A 36 46.47 11.23 -31.05
C ALA A 36 46.11 10.30 -29.89
N VAL A 37 46.35 8.98 -30.03
CA VAL A 37 46.10 7.99 -28.96
C VAL A 37 47.05 8.20 -27.79
N LEU A 38 48.34 8.44 -28.07
CA LEU A 38 49.33 8.69 -27.03
C LEU A 38 49.05 9.99 -26.27
N ASP A 39 48.72 11.06 -27.00
CA ASP A 39 48.40 12.37 -26.42
C ASP A 39 47.10 12.31 -25.59
N GLU A 40 46.10 11.52 -26.04
CA GLU A 40 44.88 11.28 -25.27
C GLU A 40 45.21 10.57 -23.95
N LEU A 41 45.89 9.42 -23.99
CA LEU A 41 46.25 8.65 -22.81
C LEU A 41 47.11 9.46 -21.82
N GLN A 42 48.07 10.24 -22.34
CA GLN A 42 48.86 11.17 -21.54
C GLN A 42 47.97 12.24 -20.88
N SER A 43 47.05 12.85 -21.63
CA SER A 43 46.11 13.84 -21.09
C SER A 43 45.24 13.26 -19.99
N GLN A 44 44.74 12.03 -20.14
CA GLN A 44 43.96 11.33 -19.12
C GLN A 44 44.82 11.08 -17.87
N ALA A 45 46.05 10.59 -18.04
CA ALA A 45 46.97 10.31 -16.93
C ALA A 45 47.38 11.59 -16.18
N SER A 46 47.70 12.67 -16.89
CA SER A 46 48.03 13.98 -16.28
C SER A 46 46.85 14.59 -15.50
N LYS A 47 45.61 14.22 -15.86
CA LYS A 47 44.39 14.59 -15.11
C LYS A 47 44.08 13.62 -13.96
N GLY A 48 44.99 12.69 -13.65
CA GLY A 48 44.84 11.72 -12.57
C GLY A 48 43.85 10.59 -12.88
N ARG A 49 43.47 10.37 -14.15
CA ARG A 49 42.50 9.32 -14.52
C ARG A 49 43.23 7.99 -14.74
N GLU A 50 42.78 6.96 -14.03
CA GLU A 50 43.37 5.62 -14.04
C GLU A 50 43.50 5.02 -15.44
N ILE A 51 42.48 5.21 -16.29
CA ILE A 51 42.44 4.73 -17.69
C ILE A 51 43.66 5.21 -18.49
N GLY A 52 44.13 6.44 -18.25
CA GLY A 52 45.34 6.95 -18.90
C GLY A 52 46.59 6.20 -18.49
N PHE A 53 46.74 5.89 -17.20
CA PHE A 53 47.86 5.10 -16.69
C PHE A 53 47.82 3.66 -17.21
N ILE A 54 46.65 3.04 -17.23
CA ILE A 54 46.45 1.68 -17.78
C ILE A 54 46.88 1.63 -19.25
N GLY A 55 46.38 2.54 -20.08
CA GLY A 55 46.73 2.55 -21.51
C GLY A 55 48.22 2.82 -21.76
N LEU A 56 48.87 3.69 -20.97
CA LEU A 56 50.31 3.95 -21.11
C LEU A 56 51.17 2.74 -20.68
N GLU A 57 50.80 2.04 -19.60
CA GLU A 57 51.46 0.79 -19.22
C GLU A 57 51.25 -0.30 -20.28
N GLU A 58 50.06 -0.36 -20.89
CA GLU A 58 49.81 -1.31 -21.96
C GLU A 58 50.65 -1.01 -23.20
N ILE A 59 50.83 0.25 -23.59
CA ILE A 59 51.75 0.63 -24.68
C ILE A 59 53.18 0.16 -24.38
N LYS A 60 53.65 0.29 -23.13
CA LYS A 60 54.97 -0.25 -22.74
C LYS A 60 55.03 -1.77 -22.88
N LYS A 61 53.97 -2.47 -22.47
CA LYS A 61 53.84 -3.93 -22.62
C LYS A 61 53.88 -4.35 -24.09
N ILE A 62 53.08 -3.69 -24.94
CA ILE A 62 53.04 -3.89 -26.39
C ILE A 62 54.44 -3.72 -27.00
N ARG A 63 55.16 -2.66 -26.63
CA ARG A 63 56.54 -2.44 -27.13
C ARG A 63 57.47 -3.60 -26.83
N ARG A 64 57.46 -4.12 -25.59
CA ARG A 64 58.28 -5.29 -25.21
C ARG A 64 57.91 -6.52 -26.04
N LEU A 65 56.62 -6.82 -26.15
CA LEU A 65 56.12 -7.97 -26.90
C LEU A 65 56.46 -7.89 -28.40
N VAL A 66 56.44 -6.70 -28.97
CA VAL A 66 56.80 -6.44 -30.37
C VAL A 66 58.30 -6.64 -30.59
N GLU A 67 59.15 -6.13 -29.68
CA GLU A 67 60.60 -6.31 -29.70
C GLU A 67 60.98 -7.81 -29.60
N ASP A 68 60.37 -8.54 -28.66
CA ASP A 68 60.61 -9.98 -28.45
C ASP A 68 60.22 -10.83 -29.67
N LYS A 69 59.22 -10.40 -30.44
CA LYS A 69 58.66 -11.14 -31.59
C LYS A 69 59.16 -10.64 -32.95
N GLY A 70 60.03 -9.63 -32.98
CA GLY A 70 60.55 -9.04 -34.22
C GLY A 70 59.50 -8.33 -35.08
N ILE A 71 58.41 -7.88 -34.47
CA ILE A 71 57.32 -7.14 -35.13
C ILE A 71 57.73 -5.66 -35.24
N LYS A 72 57.24 -4.92 -36.24
CA LYS A 72 57.50 -3.47 -36.35
C LYS A 72 56.42 -2.68 -35.65
N ILE A 73 56.81 -1.68 -34.86
CA ILE A 73 55.90 -0.67 -34.28
C ILE A 73 56.32 0.73 -34.70
N ARG A 74 55.36 1.56 -35.11
CA ARG A 74 55.57 2.95 -35.52
C ARG A 74 54.52 3.86 -34.89
N PHE A 75 54.95 5.03 -34.46
CA PHE A 75 54.07 6.11 -34.02
C PHE A 75 53.95 7.14 -35.15
N THR A 76 52.73 7.49 -35.57
CA THR A 76 52.50 8.39 -36.73
C THR A 76 51.26 9.26 -36.55
N GLY A 77 51.01 10.18 -37.48
CA GLY A 77 49.85 11.08 -37.46
C GLY A 77 50.15 12.46 -36.87
N GLY A 78 49.16 13.36 -36.93
CA GLY A 78 49.25 14.68 -36.32
C GLY A 78 49.02 14.65 -34.81
N ARG A 79 49.65 15.58 -34.08
CA ARG A 79 49.28 15.83 -32.68
C ARG A 79 47.98 16.65 -32.62
N PRO A 80 47.03 16.34 -31.73
CA PRO A 80 45.80 17.09 -31.61
C PRO A 80 46.08 18.55 -31.25
N THR A 81 45.39 19.48 -31.91
CA THR A 81 45.41 20.90 -31.53
C THR A 81 44.53 21.16 -30.31
N MET A 82 44.63 22.36 -29.72
CA MET A 82 43.78 22.74 -28.58
C MET A 82 42.27 22.69 -28.91
N ASP A 83 41.90 22.94 -30.17
CA ASP A 83 40.51 22.85 -30.61
C ASP A 83 40.07 21.41 -30.84
N ASP A 84 40.94 20.53 -31.34
CA ASP A 84 40.67 19.08 -31.42
C ASP A 84 40.44 18.48 -30.02
N ILE A 85 41.20 18.94 -29.01
CA ILE A 85 41.05 18.50 -27.61
C ILE A 85 39.72 18.98 -27.01
N ARG A 86 39.28 20.20 -27.32
CA ARG A 86 37.95 20.71 -26.89
C ARG A 86 36.81 19.90 -27.50
N LEU A 87 36.97 19.51 -28.76
CA LEU A 87 36.01 18.69 -29.53
C LEU A 87 36.23 17.18 -29.36
N ALA A 88 37.07 16.75 -28.41
CA ALA A 88 37.28 15.32 -28.15
C ALA A 88 35.97 14.61 -27.76
N LYS A 89 35.07 15.30 -27.03
CA LYS A 89 33.74 14.78 -26.69
C LYS A 89 32.81 14.60 -27.90
N SER A 90 33.14 15.16 -29.06
CA SER A 90 32.38 15.02 -30.30
C SER A 90 33.06 14.11 -31.33
N GLY A 91 34.00 13.25 -30.91
CA GLY A 91 34.62 12.23 -31.76
C GLY A 91 35.77 12.71 -32.66
N ARG A 92 36.33 13.90 -32.39
CA ARG A 92 37.39 14.47 -33.24
C ARG A 92 38.70 13.69 -33.19
N LEU A 93 39.05 13.15 -32.02
CA LEU A 93 40.24 12.30 -31.86
C LEU A 93 40.10 10.99 -32.63
N ASP A 94 38.90 10.40 -32.59
CA ASP A 94 38.56 9.18 -33.33
C ASP A 94 38.68 9.37 -34.84
N ALA A 95 38.30 10.55 -35.35
CA ALA A 95 38.50 10.91 -36.75
C ALA A 95 39.99 10.98 -37.13
N LEU A 96 40.86 11.55 -36.29
CA LEU A 96 42.31 11.59 -36.55
C LEU A 96 42.92 10.19 -36.62
N ILE A 97 42.41 9.26 -35.81
CA ILE A 97 42.83 7.84 -35.84
C ILE A 97 42.40 7.19 -37.17
N ARG A 98 41.17 7.43 -37.62
CA ARG A 98 40.67 6.94 -38.91
C ARG A 98 41.43 7.54 -40.09
N ASP A 99 41.78 8.81 -40.04
CA ASP A 99 42.59 9.47 -41.06
C ASP A 99 43.96 8.82 -41.20
N VAL A 100 44.60 8.44 -40.09
CA VAL A 100 45.86 7.66 -40.11
C VAL A 100 45.66 6.30 -40.77
N ALA A 101 44.57 5.59 -40.46
CA ALA A 101 44.25 4.30 -41.09
C ALA A 101 44.07 4.43 -42.61
N LYS A 102 43.40 5.48 -43.09
CA LYS A 102 43.23 5.77 -44.52
C LYS A 102 44.57 6.06 -45.21
N VAL A 103 45.36 6.97 -44.64
CA VAL A 103 46.64 7.40 -45.23
C VAL A 103 47.64 6.25 -45.33
N GLU A 104 47.66 5.37 -44.32
CA GLU A 104 48.58 4.23 -44.28
C GLU A 104 48.06 3.01 -45.04
N ASN A 105 46.82 3.07 -45.56
CA ASN A 105 46.07 1.94 -46.12
C ASN A 105 46.09 0.72 -45.18
N ALA A 106 45.80 0.98 -43.91
CA ALA A 106 45.90 0.04 -42.81
C ALA A 106 44.51 -0.34 -42.28
N THR A 107 44.41 -1.53 -41.67
CA THR A 107 43.19 -1.96 -40.98
C THR A 107 43.11 -1.29 -39.61
N LEU A 108 42.01 -0.59 -39.33
CA LEU A 108 41.70 -0.03 -38.03
C LEU A 108 41.26 -1.16 -37.09
N MET A 109 42.02 -1.40 -36.03
CA MET A 109 41.65 -2.33 -34.96
C MET A 109 41.13 -1.53 -33.77
N THR A 110 39.89 -1.84 -33.37
CA THR A 110 39.16 -1.11 -32.32
C THR A 110 38.29 -2.05 -31.49
N ALA A 111 38.12 -1.73 -30.20
CA ALA A 111 37.14 -2.34 -29.32
C ALA A 111 35.88 -1.49 -29.14
N ASP A 112 35.81 -0.31 -29.77
CA ASP A 112 34.65 0.57 -29.81
C ASP A 112 33.79 0.29 -31.04
N PHE A 113 32.55 -0.14 -30.80
CA PHE A 113 31.59 -0.46 -31.85
C PHE A 113 31.20 0.77 -32.69
N VAL A 114 31.11 1.95 -32.07
CA VAL A 114 30.79 3.20 -32.79
C VAL A 114 31.93 3.56 -33.73
N GLN A 115 33.17 3.47 -33.24
CA GLN A 115 34.36 3.73 -34.04
C GLN A 115 34.47 2.75 -35.22
N ALA A 116 34.13 1.48 -34.99
CA ALA A 116 34.09 0.47 -36.04
C ALA A 116 33.06 0.80 -37.13
N LEU A 117 31.81 1.09 -36.75
CA LEU A 117 30.74 1.44 -37.69
C LEU A 117 31.09 2.66 -38.53
N VAL A 118 31.65 3.71 -37.92
CA VAL A 118 32.02 4.93 -38.65
C VAL A 118 33.21 4.66 -39.57
N GLY A 119 34.18 3.85 -39.14
CA GLY A 119 35.30 3.43 -39.99
C GLY A 119 34.84 2.68 -41.24
N GLU A 120 33.93 1.70 -41.07
CA GLU A 120 33.33 0.95 -42.19
C GLU A 120 32.56 1.88 -43.14
N ALA A 121 31.75 2.79 -42.60
CA ALA A 121 31.01 3.76 -43.39
C ALA A 121 31.91 4.73 -44.18
N GLU A 122 33.08 5.06 -43.64
CA GLU A 122 34.10 5.89 -44.30
C GLU A 122 35.01 5.09 -45.26
N GLY A 123 34.76 3.79 -45.45
CA GLY A 123 35.53 2.93 -46.35
C GLY A 123 36.89 2.50 -45.81
N VAL A 124 37.11 2.61 -44.49
CA VAL A 124 38.30 2.08 -43.82
C VAL A 124 38.12 0.58 -43.58
N SER A 125 39.15 -0.22 -43.82
CA SER A 125 39.15 -1.63 -43.40
C SER A 125 39.14 -1.67 -41.87
N VAL A 126 38.14 -2.28 -41.25
CA VAL A 126 38.01 -2.35 -39.80
C VAL A 126 38.10 -3.80 -39.31
N GLN A 127 38.82 -4.00 -38.22
CA GLN A 127 38.80 -5.21 -37.41
C GLN A 127 38.25 -4.86 -36.04
N TYR A 128 36.94 -5.02 -35.87
CA TYR A 128 36.29 -4.85 -34.58
C TYR A 128 36.54 -6.07 -33.70
N ILE A 129 37.10 -5.85 -32.51
CA ILE A 129 37.27 -6.87 -31.49
C ILE A 129 36.41 -6.47 -30.32
N ALA A 130 35.22 -7.07 -30.24
CA ALA A 130 34.35 -6.87 -29.09
C ALA A 130 35.14 -7.17 -27.81
N ALA A 131 35.12 -6.23 -26.87
CA ALA A 131 35.52 -6.53 -25.51
C ALA A 131 34.65 -7.71 -25.03
N GLU A 132 35.29 -8.78 -24.53
CA GLU A 132 34.58 -9.88 -23.90
C GLU A 132 34.03 -9.38 -22.56
N ILE A 133 32.93 -8.65 -22.62
CA ILE A 133 32.29 -8.08 -21.45
C ILE A 133 31.39 -9.16 -20.89
N LYS A 134 31.78 -9.67 -19.73
CA LYS A 134 30.98 -10.64 -18.99
C LYS A 134 29.70 -9.95 -18.57
N THR A 135 28.58 -10.34 -19.16
CA THR A 135 27.24 -9.98 -18.69
C THR A 135 26.72 -10.98 -17.65
N THR A 136 27.36 -12.15 -17.53
CA THR A 136 27.01 -13.23 -16.60
C THR A 136 28.25 -13.81 -15.93
N GLY A 137 28.14 -14.32 -14.70
CA GLY A 137 29.28 -14.88 -13.97
C GLY A 137 30.18 -13.80 -13.38
N LEU A 138 29.55 -12.71 -12.92
CA LEU A 138 30.24 -11.53 -12.41
C LEU A 138 30.99 -11.89 -11.12
N THR A 139 32.15 -11.28 -10.88
CA THR A 139 33.03 -11.65 -9.75
C THR A 139 32.32 -11.56 -8.41
N PHE A 140 31.34 -10.67 -8.25
CA PHE A 140 30.59 -10.53 -7.00
C PHE A 140 29.56 -11.65 -6.78
N GLU A 141 29.11 -12.36 -7.82
CA GLU A 141 28.10 -13.41 -7.70
C GLU A 141 28.57 -14.56 -6.82
N LYS A 142 29.89 -14.81 -6.76
CA LYS A 142 30.51 -15.80 -5.85
C LYS A 142 30.25 -15.52 -4.37
N PHE A 143 29.83 -14.30 -4.02
CA PHE A 143 29.49 -13.92 -2.64
C PHE A 143 28.00 -14.19 -2.30
N PHE A 144 27.19 -14.57 -3.28
CA PHE A 144 25.79 -14.93 -3.11
C PHE A 144 25.61 -16.46 -3.07
N ASP A 145 24.94 -16.95 -2.02
CA ASP A 145 24.34 -18.29 -2.00
C ASP A 145 22.80 -18.17 -2.10
N GLU A 146 22.05 -19.25 -1.91
CA GLU A 146 20.57 -19.22 -1.97
C GLU A 146 19.92 -18.35 -0.88
N ASN A 147 20.60 -18.15 0.26
CA ASN A 147 20.08 -17.45 1.44
C ASN A 147 20.65 -16.03 1.60
N THR A 148 21.62 -15.62 0.77
CA THR A 148 22.18 -14.26 0.80
C THR A 148 21.18 -13.25 0.23
N LEU A 149 20.83 -12.26 1.05
CA LEU A 149 19.97 -11.12 0.72
C LEU A 149 20.77 -9.97 0.11
N SER A 150 21.91 -9.66 0.73
CA SER A 150 22.79 -8.61 0.26
C SER A 150 24.24 -8.89 0.62
N VAL A 151 25.14 -8.35 -0.19
CA VAL A 151 26.58 -8.40 0.02
C VAL A 151 27.09 -6.96 0.17
N HIS A 152 27.96 -6.75 1.14
CA HIS A 152 28.55 -5.46 1.49
C HIS A 152 30.07 -5.56 1.36
N LEU A 153 30.63 -4.79 0.43
CA LEU A 153 32.04 -4.82 0.05
C LEU A 153 32.62 -3.42 0.26
N LYS A 154 33.50 -3.26 1.24
CA LYS A 154 34.20 -2.00 1.52
C LYS A 154 35.70 -2.24 1.52
N GLU A 155 36.47 -1.33 0.93
CA GLU A 155 37.93 -1.43 0.94
C GLU A 155 38.48 -1.47 2.37
N GLU A 156 39.58 -2.21 2.56
CA GLU A 156 40.24 -2.45 3.84
C GLU A 156 39.35 -3.14 4.90
N VAL A 157 38.17 -3.63 4.50
CA VAL A 157 37.22 -4.33 5.37
C VAL A 157 36.95 -5.74 4.83
N PRO A 158 36.78 -6.75 5.70
CA PRO A 158 36.29 -8.07 5.28
C PRO A 158 34.94 -7.98 4.56
N PRO A 159 34.68 -8.79 3.53
CA PRO A 159 33.38 -8.80 2.86
C PRO A 159 32.31 -9.44 3.76
N PHE A 160 31.12 -8.84 3.81
CA PHE A 160 30.00 -9.30 4.62
C PHE A 160 28.78 -9.64 3.74
N ALA A 161 27.98 -10.61 4.18
CA ALA A 161 26.69 -10.95 3.60
C ALA A 161 25.59 -10.87 4.67
N LYS A 162 24.43 -10.30 4.34
CA LYS A 162 23.21 -10.49 5.12
C LYS A 162 22.52 -11.75 4.64
N LYS A 163 22.32 -12.73 5.52
CA LYS A 163 21.68 -14.02 5.20
C LYS A 163 20.39 -14.21 5.99
N GLY A 164 19.37 -14.79 5.38
CA GLY A 164 18.08 -15.07 6.01
C GLY A 164 16.88 -14.60 5.18
N GLY A 165 15.76 -14.33 5.85
CA GLY A 165 14.51 -13.88 5.22
C GLY A 165 14.03 -12.51 5.71
N PRO A 166 12.95 -11.95 5.14
CA PRO A 166 12.36 -10.70 5.61
C PRO A 166 12.01 -10.78 7.11
N GLY A 167 12.58 -9.89 7.92
CA GLY A 167 12.34 -9.81 9.37
C GLY A 167 13.21 -10.72 10.25
N LYS A 168 13.98 -11.66 9.68
CA LYS A 168 14.97 -12.49 10.40
C LYS A 168 16.21 -12.69 9.53
N PHE A 169 17.23 -11.87 9.74
CA PHE A 169 18.50 -11.96 9.02
C PHE A 169 19.70 -11.75 9.95
N GLU A 170 20.82 -12.31 9.55
CA GLU A 170 22.09 -12.28 10.28
C GLU A 170 23.18 -11.72 9.37
N LEU A 171 24.08 -10.90 9.92
CA LEU A 171 25.25 -10.41 9.18
C LEU A 171 26.40 -11.40 9.36
N VAL A 172 26.78 -12.07 8.27
CA VAL A 172 27.80 -13.12 8.26
C VAL A 172 29.02 -12.59 7.53
N LYS A 173 30.21 -12.77 8.13
CA LYS A 173 31.47 -12.49 7.47
C LYS A 173 31.77 -13.59 6.44
N ILE A 174 32.01 -13.22 5.18
CA ILE A 174 32.23 -14.19 4.09
C ILE A 174 33.64 -14.78 4.17
N ARG A 175 34.65 -13.95 4.46
CA ARG A 175 36.05 -14.35 4.69
C ARG A 175 36.72 -13.38 5.65
N ASP A 176 37.77 -13.82 6.35
CA ASP A 176 38.51 -12.97 7.30
C ASP A 176 39.46 -11.97 6.66
N LYS A 177 40.04 -12.31 5.50
CA LYS A 177 40.94 -11.40 4.79
C LYS A 177 40.14 -10.16 4.32
N PRO A 178 40.61 -8.93 4.57
CA PRO A 178 40.01 -7.71 4.03
C PRO A 178 40.02 -7.64 2.50
N LEU A 179 39.13 -6.82 1.93
CA LEU A 179 39.13 -6.46 0.52
C LEU A 179 40.21 -5.40 0.27
N ALA A 180 41.08 -5.62 -0.72
CA ALA A 180 42.00 -4.57 -1.16
C ALA A 180 41.24 -3.55 -2.03
N THR A 181 41.65 -2.28 -2.02
CA THR A 181 41.09 -1.22 -2.92
C THR A 181 40.95 -1.72 -4.36
N LYS A 182 42.00 -2.33 -4.92
CA LYS A 182 42.01 -2.89 -6.29
C LYS A 182 40.95 -3.95 -6.55
N GLU A 183 40.59 -4.74 -5.53
CA GLU A 183 39.54 -5.76 -5.65
C GLU A 183 38.16 -5.11 -5.77
N VAL A 184 37.92 -4.05 -4.98
CA VAL A 184 36.68 -3.27 -5.04
C VAL A 184 36.60 -2.50 -6.36
N GLU A 185 37.68 -1.89 -6.83
CA GLU A 185 37.77 -1.22 -8.14
C GLU A 185 37.47 -2.18 -9.29
N ALA A 186 38.00 -3.41 -9.24
CA ALA A 186 37.72 -4.43 -10.25
C ALA A 186 36.23 -4.79 -10.31
N ILE A 187 35.58 -4.98 -9.15
CA ILE A 187 34.13 -5.26 -9.08
C ILE A 187 33.33 -4.06 -9.62
N ILE A 188 33.72 -2.84 -9.25
CA ILE A 188 33.08 -1.61 -9.74
C ILE A 188 33.19 -1.50 -11.26
N LYS A 189 34.38 -1.78 -11.82
CA LYS A 189 34.64 -1.78 -13.26
C LYS A 189 33.75 -2.81 -13.96
N GLU A 190 33.73 -4.03 -13.46
CA GLU A 190 32.94 -5.13 -14.01
C GLU A 190 31.43 -4.81 -14.01
N VAL A 191 30.90 -4.27 -12.89
CA VAL A 191 29.51 -3.81 -12.82
C VAL A 191 29.24 -2.69 -13.82
N SER A 192 30.12 -1.70 -13.91
CA SER A 192 29.94 -0.55 -14.80
C SER A 192 29.95 -0.97 -16.28
N GLU A 193 30.79 -1.93 -16.65
CA GLU A 193 30.86 -2.50 -17.99
C GLU A 193 29.64 -3.34 -18.33
N ALA A 194 29.26 -4.27 -17.44
CA ALA A 194 28.06 -5.09 -17.60
C ALA A 194 26.80 -4.24 -17.75
N THR A 195 26.70 -3.13 -17.01
CA THR A 195 25.56 -2.19 -17.09
C THR A 195 25.45 -1.49 -18.45
N ARG A 196 26.58 -1.22 -19.12
CA ARG A 196 26.57 -0.51 -20.41
C ARG A 196 26.12 -1.38 -21.57
N ILE A 197 26.27 -2.70 -21.44
CA ILE A 197 26.07 -3.65 -22.54
C ILE A 197 24.88 -4.58 -22.30
N SER A 198 24.56 -4.89 -21.05
CA SER A 198 23.39 -5.70 -20.73
C SER A 198 22.12 -4.94 -21.11
N GLU A 199 21.21 -5.60 -21.83
CA GLU A 199 19.85 -5.10 -22.08
C GLU A 199 19.04 -4.98 -20.77
N GLU A 200 19.43 -5.73 -19.73
CA GLU A 200 18.82 -5.72 -18.39
C GLU A 200 19.54 -4.77 -17.40
N GLY A 201 20.54 -4.02 -17.88
CA GLY A 201 21.32 -3.08 -17.07
C GLY A 201 20.89 -1.64 -17.28
N TYR A 202 20.56 -0.91 -16.21
CA TYR A 202 20.38 0.55 -16.30
C TYR A 202 20.84 1.27 -15.03
N VAL A 203 21.20 2.55 -15.21
CA VAL A 203 21.64 3.42 -14.11
C VAL A 203 20.41 4.17 -13.57
N GLU A 204 20.04 3.91 -12.32
CA GLU A 204 18.97 4.63 -11.62
C GLU A 204 19.42 6.02 -11.17
N ILE A 205 20.58 6.08 -10.52
CA ILE A 205 21.12 7.30 -9.91
C ILE A 205 22.58 7.42 -10.30
N ASN A 206 22.98 8.60 -10.76
CA ASN A 206 24.38 8.93 -10.96
C ASN A 206 24.65 10.35 -10.46
N ARG A 207 25.35 10.46 -9.32
CA ARG A 207 25.74 11.70 -8.66
C ARG A 207 27.24 11.65 -8.36
N ALA A 208 27.82 12.80 -8.03
CA ALA A 208 29.23 12.88 -7.66
C ALA A 208 29.54 11.96 -6.46
N GLY A 209 30.27 10.87 -6.70
CA GLY A 209 30.64 9.88 -5.68
C GLY A 209 29.58 8.83 -5.34
N ALA A 210 28.39 8.85 -5.96
CA ALA A 210 27.32 7.90 -5.67
C ALA A 210 26.62 7.43 -6.94
N MET A 211 26.54 6.11 -7.14
CA MET A 211 25.89 5.50 -8.30
C MET A 211 25.00 4.33 -7.85
N VAL A 212 23.77 4.27 -8.35
CA VAL A 212 22.87 3.12 -8.14
C VAL A 212 22.52 2.55 -9.51
N VAL A 213 22.71 1.24 -9.64
CA VAL A 213 22.56 0.48 -10.87
C VAL A 213 21.62 -0.68 -10.61
N GLN A 214 20.69 -0.90 -11.54
CA GLN A 214 19.97 -2.16 -11.65
C GLN A 214 20.67 -3.01 -12.72
N LEU A 215 21.07 -4.23 -12.37
CA LEU A 215 21.73 -5.18 -13.27
C LEU A 215 21.10 -6.56 -13.11
N GLY A 216 20.19 -6.91 -14.01
CA GLY A 216 19.38 -8.13 -13.89
C GLY A 216 18.61 -8.15 -12.55
N ASN A 217 18.80 -9.21 -11.77
CA ASN A 217 18.19 -9.34 -10.43
C ASN A 217 18.99 -8.67 -9.31
N TYR A 218 20.02 -7.87 -9.61
CA TYR A 218 20.84 -7.21 -8.60
C TYR A 218 20.63 -5.71 -8.62
N ARG A 219 20.38 -5.14 -7.45
CA ARG A 219 20.46 -3.70 -7.22
C ARG A 219 21.78 -3.36 -6.56
N ILE A 220 22.60 -2.56 -7.24
CA ILE A 220 23.99 -2.32 -6.88
C ILE A 220 24.18 -0.83 -6.59
N ALA A 221 24.51 -0.52 -5.34
CA ALA A 221 24.91 0.82 -4.90
C ALA A 221 26.43 0.89 -4.80
N ILE A 222 27.02 1.90 -5.45
CA ILE A 222 28.46 2.16 -5.47
C ILE A 222 28.69 3.55 -4.87
N ALA A 223 29.52 3.62 -3.84
CA ALA A 223 29.92 4.86 -3.19
C ALA A 223 31.45 5.05 -3.31
N ARG A 224 31.87 6.30 -3.58
CA ARG A 224 33.26 6.69 -3.75
C ARG A 224 33.53 8.06 -3.10
N PRO A 225 34.76 8.35 -2.65
CA PRO A 225 35.14 9.69 -2.21
C PRO A 225 34.83 10.77 -3.27
N PRO A 226 34.38 11.97 -2.86
CA PRO A 226 34.26 12.46 -1.48
C PRO A 226 32.93 12.11 -0.78
N PHE A 227 32.02 11.37 -1.42
CA PHE A 227 30.71 11.03 -0.84
C PHE A 227 30.83 10.01 0.30
N SER A 228 31.77 9.07 0.17
CA SER A 228 32.15 8.10 1.20
C SER A 228 33.60 8.30 1.64
N ASP A 229 33.94 7.70 2.79
CA ASP A 229 35.30 7.67 3.35
C ASP A 229 36.23 6.71 2.60
N GLY A 230 35.68 5.80 1.79
CA GLY A 230 36.40 4.88 0.94
C GLY A 230 35.51 4.27 -0.14
N LEU A 231 36.06 3.38 -0.97
CA LEU A 231 35.28 2.64 -1.97
C LEU A 231 34.36 1.62 -1.30
N GLU A 232 33.08 1.68 -1.63
CA GLU A 232 32.06 0.76 -1.14
C GLU A 232 31.12 0.32 -2.27
N VAL A 233 30.80 -0.97 -2.27
CA VAL A 233 29.80 -1.58 -3.13
C VAL A 233 28.84 -2.40 -2.27
N THR A 234 27.56 -2.03 -2.30
CA THR A 234 26.48 -2.82 -1.71
C THR A 234 25.64 -3.41 -2.83
N ILE A 235 25.51 -4.73 -2.85
CA ILE A 235 24.71 -5.46 -3.84
C ILE A 235 23.56 -6.12 -3.09
N VAL A 236 22.34 -5.86 -3.52
CA VAL A 236 21.13 -6.45 -2.97
C VAL A 236 20.51 -7.35 -4.03
N ARG A 237 20.21 -8.59 -3.66
CA ARG A 237 19.38 -9.48 -4.46
C ARG A 237 17.98 -9.46 -3.85
N PRO A 238 16.97 -8.91 -4.55
CA PRO A 238 15.59 -8.92 -4.06
C PRO A 238 15.16 -10.35 -3.71
N ILE A 239 14.38 -10.45 -2.63
CA ILE A 239 13.93 -11.71 -2.05
C ILE A 239 13.01 -12.43 -3.05
N ILE A 240 13.19 -13.76 -3.13
CA ILE A 240 12.36 -14.77 -3.78
C ILE A 240 10.97 -14.24 -4.16
N LYS A 241 10.62 -14.31 -5.46
CA LYS A 241 9.25 -14.03 -5.93
C LYS A 241 8.27 -14.87 -5.12
N MET A 242 7.48 -14.23 -4.27
CA MET A 242 6.38 -14.90 -3.59
C MET A 242 5.25 -15.09 -4.59
N SER A 243 4.65 -16.26 -4.58
CA SER A 243 3.38 -16.48 -5.27
C SER A 243 2.23 -16.02 -4.37
N LEU A 244 1.07 -15.72 -4.97
CA LEU A 244 -0.10 -15.32 -4.18
C LEU A 244 -0.56 -16.48 -3.26
N GLU A 245 -0.33 -17.71 -3.69
CA GLU A 245 -0.63 -18.94 -2.97
C GLU A 245 0.18 -19.08 -1.68
N ASP A 246 1.41 -18.54 -1.63
CA ASP A 246 2.28 -18.58 -0.45
C ASP A 246 1.72 -17.78 0.73
N TYR A 247 0.86 -16.78 0.46
CA TYR A 247 0.19 -15.99 1.49
C TYR A 247 -0.95 -16.74 2.18
N LYS A 248 -1.32 -17.95 1.71
CA LYS A 248 -2.38 -18.81 2.28
C LYS A 248 -3.69 -18.05 2.52
N LEU A 249 -4.10 -17.28 1.51
CA LEU A 249 -5.34 -16.51 1.54
C LEU A 249 -6.55 -17.45 1.65
N SER A 250 -7.65 -16.96 2.24
CA SER A 250 -8.90 -17.72 2.30
C SER A 250 -9.43 -18.00 0.88
N GLU A 251 -10.11 -19.14 0.69
CA GLU A 251 -10.76 -19.46 -0.60
C GLU A 251 -11.74 -18.36 -1.02
N LYS A 252 -12.42 -17.76 -0.03
CA LYS A 252 -13.34 -16.64 -0.21
C LYS A 252 -12.63 -15.41 -0.78
N LEU A 253 -11.45 -15.07 -0.26
CA LEU A 253 -10.65 -13.94 -0.74
C LEU A 253 -10.06 -14.23 -2.12
N MET A 254 -9.57 -15.44 -2.36
CA MET A 254 -9.08 -15.86 -3.67
C MET A 254 -10.16 -15.74 -4.75
N ALA A 255 -11.39 -16.17 -4.44
CA ALA A 255 -12.53 -16.01 -5.34
C ALA A 255 -12.88 -14.53 -5.59
N ARG A 256 -12.86 -13.69 -4.53
CA ARG A 256 -13.08 -12.24 -4.64
C ARG A 256 -12.06 -11.58 -5.57
N LEU A 257 -10.78 -11.88 -5.39
CA LEU A 257 -9.69 -11.37 -6.23
C LEU A 257 -9.84 -11.84 -7.68
N LYS A 258 -10.28 -13.08 -7.90
CA LYS A 258 -10.44 -13.65 -9.23
C LYS A 258 -11.60 -13.05 -10.03
N GLU A 259 -12.74 -12.82 -9.39
CA GLU A 259 -14.01 -12.61 -10.11
C GLU A 259 -14.59 -11.20 -10.00
N LYS A 260 -14.24 -10.44 -8.95
CA LYS A 260 -14.98 -9.21 -8.63
C LYS A 260 -14.13 -8.03 -8.17
N ALA A 261 -12.91 -8.26 -7.69
CA ALA A 261 -12.08 -7.18 -7.14
C ALA A 261 -11.42 -6.41 -8.28
N GLU A 262 -11.84 -5.16 -8.46
CA GLU A 262 -11.32 -4.29 -9.51
C GLU A 262 -10.64 -3.05 -8.92
N GLY A 263 -10.97 -2.66 -7.69
CA GLY A 263 -10.29 -1.60 -6.94
C GLY A 263 -9.69 -2.16 -5.65
N VAL A 264 -8.44 -2.62 -5.72
CA VAL A 264 -7.72 -3.22 -4.58
C VAL A 264 -6.73 -2.22 -4.00
N LEU A 265 -6.80 -1.97 -2.70
CA LEU A 265 -5.74 -1.27 -1.97
C LEU A 265 -4.98 -2.21 -1.05
N ILE A 266 -3.66 -2.25 -1.19
CA ILE A 266 -2.76 -2.91 -0.26
C ILE A 266 -2.23 -1.87 0.72
N ALA A 267 -2.64 -2.00 1.98
CA ALA A 267 -2.33 -1.06 3.07
C ALA A 267 -1.43 -1.70 4.12
N GLY A 268 -0.63 -0.89 4.81
CA GLY A 268 0.23 -1.37 5.90
C GLY A 268 1.47 -0.51 6.16
N PRO A 269 2.13 -0.68 7.32
CA PRO A 269 3.31 0.11 7.68
C PRO A 269 4.47 -0.10 6.70
N PRO A 270 5.45 0.80 6.63
CA PRO A 270 6.68 0.57 5.86
C PRO A 270 7.34 -0.78 6.19
N GLY A 271 7.92 -1.46 5.19
CA GLY A 271 8.59 -2.76 5.38
C GLY A 271 7.66 -3.95 5.65
N SER A 272 6.33 -3.81 5.51
CA SER A 272 5.37 -4.91 5.73
C SER A 272 5.31 -5.95 4.61
N GLY A 273 5.93 -5.72 3.46
CA GLY A 273 5.87 -6.60 2.28
C GLY A 273 4.80 -6.23 1.24
N LYS A 274 4.30 -4.99 1.24
CA LYS A 274 3.19 -4.57 0.35
C LYS A 274 3.52 -4.68 -1.14
N SER A 275 4.66 -4.15 -1.56
CA SER A 275 5.11 -4.21 -2.96
C SER A 275 5.35 -5.66 -3.40
N THR A 276 5.78 -6.54 -2.48
CA THR A 276 5.87 -7.99 -2.74
C THR A 276 4.49 -8.61 -3.00
N LEU A 277 3.48 -8.28 -2.20
CA LEU A 277 2.11 -8.75 -2.44
C LEU A 277 1.52 -8.14 -3.73
N ALA A 278 1.83 -6.87 -4.03
CA ALA A 278 1.40 -6.19 -5.25
C ALA A 278 1.97 -6.87 -6.50
N ALA A 279 3.25 -7.20 -6.49
CA ALA A 279 3.89 -7.99 -7.54
C ALA A 279 3.27 -9.39 -7.66
N SER A 280 2.96 -10.05 -6.53
CA SER A 280 2.30 -11.36 -6.51
C SER A 280 0.90 -11.31 -7.13
N LEU A 281 0.12 -10.25 -6.86
CA LEU A 281 -1.17 -10.02 -7.51
C LEU A 281 -1.03 -9.73 -9.00
N ALA A 282 -0.02 -8.95 -9.40
CA ALA A 282 0.26 -8.67 -10.81
C ALA A 282 0.51 -9.98 -11.60
N GLU A 283 1.38 -10.84 -11.05
CA GLU A 283 1.69 -12.17 -11.59
C GLU A 283 0.45 -13.08 -11.62
N PHE A 284 -0.36 -13.07 -10.55
CA PHE A 284 -1.61 -13.84 -10.47
C PHE A 284 -2.62 -13.45 -11.56
N TYR A 285 -2.81 -12.14 -11.81
CA TYR A 285 -3.68 -11.68 -12.89
C TYR A 285 -3.09 -12.00 -14.27
N SER A 286 -1.79 -11.80 -14.46
CA SER A 286 -1.11 -12.12 -15.72
C SER A 286 -1.25 -13.61 -16.08
N LYS A 287 -1.07 -14.52 -15.12
CA LYS A 287 -1.26 -15.97 -15.30
C LYS A 287 -2.69 -16.36 -15.68
N GLN A 288 -3.68 -15.51 -15.40
CA GLN A 288 -5.07 -15.71 -15.82
C GLN A 288 -5.37 -15.12 -17.21
N GLY A 289 -4.34 -14.69 -17.94
CA GLY A 289 -4.47 -14.11 -19.27
C GLY A 289 -4.90 -12.64 -19.26
N LYS A 290 -4.77 -11.94 -18.12
CA LYS A 290 -5.02 -10.49 -18.03
C LYS A 290 -3.79 -9.71 -18.46
N ILE A 291 -4.00 -8.60 -19.16
CA ILE A 291 -2.94 -7.65 -19.49
C ILE A 291 -2.69 -6.76 -18.29
N VAL A 292 -1.50 -6.90 -17.69
CA VAL A 292 -1.11 -6.17 -16.48
C VAL A 292 0.01 -5.18 -16.80
N LYS A 293 -0.08 -3.98 -16.23
CA LYS A 293 0.94 -2.94 -16.27
C LYS A 293 1.26 -2.47 -14.86
N THR A 294 2.43 -1.87 -14.64
CA THR A 294 2.77 -1.24 -13.35
C THR A 294 3.11 0.23 -13.53
N LEU A 295 2.86 1.02 -12.48
CA LEU A 295 3.22 2.43 -12.30
C LEU A 295 4.09 2.49 -11.05
N GLU A 296 5.37 2.83 -11.20
CA GLU A 296 6.32 2.76 -10.09
C GLU A 296 7.55 3.65 -10.32
N SER A 297 8.13 4.15 -9.24
CA SER A 297 9.32 5.01 -9.29
C SER A 297 10.13 4.85 -8.00
N PRO A 298 11.25 4.10 -8.00
CA PRO A 298 11.85 3.38 -9.13
C PRO A 298 11.10 2.09 -9.51
N ARG A 299 11.51 1.44 -10.61
CA ARG A 299 10.94 0.16 -11.09
C ARG A 299 11.48 -1.03 -10.29
N ASP A 300 11.01 -1.17 -9.06
CA ASP A 300 11.50 -2.14 -8.09
C ASP A 300 10.62 -3.42 -7.99
N LEU A 301 9.38 -3.40 -8.51
CA LEU A 301 8.50 -4.57 -8.50
C LEU A 301 9.13 -5.74 -9.27
N GLN A 302 9.12 -6.92 -8.65
CA GLN A 302 9.68 -8.14 -9.21
C GLN A 302 8.60 -8.93 -9.96
N VAL A 303 8.37 -8.58 -11.22
CA VAL A 303 7.32 -9.16 -12.08
C VAL A 303 7.93 -9.91 -13.27
N SER A 304 7.12 -10.65 -14.03
CA SER A 304 7.55 -11.40 -15.21
C SER A 304 7.64 -10.48 -16.43
N PRO A 305 8.42 -10.83 -17.47
CA PRO A 305 8.60 -9.98 -18.66
C PRO A 305 7.31 -9.63 -19.40
N GLU A 306 6.25 -10.42 -19.23
CA GLU A 306 4.91 -10.18 -19.79
C GLU A 306 4.24 -8.93 -19.18
N ILE A 307 4.65 -8.53 -17.97
CA ILE A 307 4.14 -7.36 -17.26
C ILE A 307 5.04 -6.17 -17.55
N THR A 308 4.51 -5.16 -18.23
CA THR A 308 5.29 -3.96 -18.58
C THR A 308 5.29 -2.96 -17.42
N GLN A 309 6.49 -2.50 -17.04
CA GLN A 309 6.68 -1.55 -15.95
C GLN A 309 6.89 -0.12 -16.45
N TYR A 310 6.00 0.79 -16.08
CA TYR A 310 6.08 2.20 -16.44
C TYR A 310 6.64 3.05 -15.30
N ALA A 311 7.65 3.85 -15.66
CA ALA A 311 8.16 4.95 -14.87
C ALA A 311 7.35 6.23 -15.18
N PRO A 312 7.41 7.28 -14.34
CA PRO A 312 6.72 8.53 -14.59
C PRO A 312 7.23 9.19 -15.87
N LEU A 313 6.36 9.30 -16.87
CA LEU A 313 6.64 9.91 -18.16
C LEU A 313 6.93 11.40 -17.97
N GLU A 314 8.12 11.83 -18.40
CA GLU A 314 8.62 13.19 -18.16
C GLU A 314 8.61 13.59 -16.67
N GLY A 315 8.71 12.61 -15.76
CA GLY A 315 8.67 12.83 -14.32
C GLY A 315 7.26 13.00 -13.73
N ASP A 316 6.19 12.75 -14.50
CA ASP A 316 4.80 12.84 -14.04
C ASP A 316 4.00 11.54 -14.32
N PHE A 317 3.34 11.01 -13.29
CA PHE A 317 2.49 9.84 -13.43
C PHE A 317 1.14 10.16 -14.09
N GLU A 318 0.67 11.41 -14.04
CA GLU A 318 -0.56 11.81 -14.76
C GLU A 318 -0.41 11.55 -16.27
N LYS A 319 0.73 11.95 -16.84
CA LYS A 319 1.04 11.68 -18.26
C LYS A 319 1.16 10.20 -18.58
N THR A 320 1.61 9.41 -17.59
CA THR A 320 1.70 7.95 -17.75
C THR A 320 0.30 7.34 -17.74
N ALA A 321 -0.58 7.85 -16.89
CA ALA A 321 -1.99 7.47 -16.82
C ALA A 321 -2.74 7.81 -18.12
N ASP A 322 -2.47 8.97 -18.73
CA ASP A 322 -3.05 9.34 -20.04
C ASP A 322 -2.78 8.28 -21.11
N ILE A 323 -1.56 7.72 -21.13
CA ILE A 323 -1.22 6.61 -22.04
C ILE A 323 -1.97 5.33 -21.66
N LEU A 324 -2.08 5.03 -20.36
CA LEU A 324 -2.83 3.85 -19.91
C LEU A 324 -4.32 3.93 -20.23
N LEU A 325 -4.92 5.12 -20.24
CA LEU A 325 -6.31 5.34 -20.68
C LEU A 325 -6.52 5.04 -22.17
N LEU A 326 -5.48 5.18 -22.99
CA LEU A 326 -5.50 4.83 -24.42
C LEU A 326 -5.28 3.33 -24.64
N VAL A 327 -4.34 2.72 -23.92
CA VAL A 327 -3.99 1.30 -24.06
C VAL A 327 -5.00 0.38 -23.37
N ARG A 328 -5.65 0.86 -22.30
CA ARG A 328 -6.67 0.17 -21.50
C ARG A 328 -6.27 -1.26 -21.09
N PRO A 329 -5.23 -1.43 -20.25
CA PRO A 329 -4.91 -2.74 -19.70
C PRO A 329 -6.07 -3.26 -18.84
N ASP A 330 -6.15 -4.57 -18.63
CA ASP A 330 -7.11 -5.16 -17.70
C ASP A 330 -6.82 -4.70 -16.26
N TYR A 331 -5.54 -4.69 -15.86
CA TYR A 331 -5.10 -4.25 -14.54
C TYR A 331 -3.85 -3.36 -14.59
N SER A 332 -3.79 -2.37 -13.69
CA SER A 332 -2.59 -1.59 -13.40
C SER A 332 -2.25 -1.62 -11.91
N VAL A 333 -0.99 -1.90 -11.60
CA VAL A 333 -0.46 -1.88 -10.23
C VAL A 333 0.28 -0.57 -10.00
N TYR A 334 -0.17 0.23 -9.05
CA TYR A 334 0.48 1.48 -8.67
C TYR A 334 1.25 1.29 -7.37
N ASP A 335 2.58 1.14 -7.49
CA ASP A 335 3.47 1.01 -6.34
C ASP A 335 3.73 2.40 -5.73
N GLU A 336 3.28 2.57 -4.49
CA GLU A 336 3.35 3.79 -3.68
C GLU A 336 2.44 4.96 -4.10
N VAL A 337 1.14 4.85 -3.77
CA VAL A 337 0.18 5.96 -3.86
C VAL A 337 0.30 6.85 -2.60
N ARG A 338 0.80 8.08 -2.77
CA ARG A 338 1.17 8.93 -1.62
C ARG A 338 0.70 10.38 -1.72
N LYS A 339 0.83 11.01 -2.87
CA LYS A 339 0.48 12.41 -3.11
C LYS A 339 -0.94 12.50 -3.64
N THR A 340 -1.54 13.69 -3.55
CA THR A 340 -2.91 13.94 -4.04
C THR A 340 -3.09 13.51 -5.49
N LYS A 341 -2.16 13.90 -6.37
CA LYS A 341 -2.16 13.48 -7.78
C LYS A 341 -2.18 11.96 -7.98
N ASP A 342 -1.46 11.22 -7.14
CA ASP A 342 -1.41 9.75 -7.25
C ASP A 342 -2.79 9.13 -6.96
N PHE A 343 -3.53 9.68 -6.00
CA PHE A 343 -4.90 9.26 -5.67
C PHE A 343 -5.88 9.62 -6.79
N GLU A 344 -5.72 10.78 -7.43
CA GLU A 344 -6.52 11.21 -8.59
C GLU A 344 -6.27 10.30 -9.79
N VAL A 345 -5.00 10.04 -10.13
CA VAL A 345 -4.62 9.06 -11.17
C VAL A 345 -5.22 7.67 -10.91
N PHE A 346 -5.16 7.21 -9.66
CA PHE A 346 -5.76 5.94 -9.27
C PHE A 346 -7.26 5.92 -9.53
N ALA A 347 -7.97 6.98 -9.13
CA ALA A 347 -9.40 7.11 -9.32
C ALA A 347 -9.78 7.18 -10.80
N ASP A 348 -9.07 7.99 -11.60
CA ASP A 348 -9.37 8.19 -13.02
C ASP A 348 -9.22 6.90 -13.83
N LEU A 349 -8.11 6.16 -13.63
CA LEU A 349 -7.90 4.86 -14.27
C LEU A 349 -9.01 3.88 -13.88
N ARG A 350 -9.36 3.85 -12.59
CA ARG A 350 -10.38 2.93 -12.09
C ARG A 350 -11.77 3.23 -12.65
N LEU A 351 -12.15 4.50 -12.69
CA LEU A 351 -13.42 4.96 -13.26
C LEU A 351 -13.49 4.77 -14.78
N ALA A 352 -12.35 4.75 -15.47
CA ALA A 352 -12.26 4.38 -16.87
C ALA A 352 -12.39 2.86 -17.12
N GLY A 353 -12.52 2.06 -16.07
CA GLY A 353 -12.73 0.61 -16.13
C GLY A 353 -11.44 -0.23 -16.05
N VAL A 354 -10.29 0.38 -15.77
CA VAL A 354 -9.04 -0.35 -15.52
C VAL A 354 -9.07 -0.91 -14.10
N GLY A 355 -8.77 -2.20 -13.93
CA GLY A 355 -8.58 -2.78 -12.60
C GLY A 355 -7.34 -2.19 -11.92
N MET A 356 -7.45 -1.70 -10.70
CA MET A 356 -6.36 -1.02 -10.00
C MET A 356 -5.92 -1.79 -8.75
N VAL A 357 -4.62 -1.94 -8.59
CA VAL A 357 -3.98 -2.42 -7.35
C VAL A 357 -3.06 -1.32 -6.82
N GLY A 358 -3.42 -0.66 -5.71
CA GLY A 358 -2.68 0.48 -5.18
C GLY A 358 -1.99 0.16 -3.88
N VAL A 359 -0.71 0.52 -3.75
CA VAL A 359 0.05 0.33 -2.51
C VAL A 359 0.04 1.62 -1.69
N VAL A 360 -0.50 1.57 -0.47
CA VAL A 360 -0.62 2.73 0.42
C VAL A 360 0.06 2.45 1.76
N HIS A 361 0.87 3.40 2.23
CA HIS A 361 1.41 3.34 3.59
C HIS A 361 0.36 3.77 4.61
N ALA A 362 -0.07 2.86 5.48
CA ALA A 362 -1.10 3.15 6.48
C ALA A 362 -0.81 2.39 7.78
N SER A 363 -1.06 3.04 8.92
CA SER A 363 -0.92 2.40 10.23
C SER A 363 -2.16 1.56 10.57
N ASN A 364 -3.35 2.04 10.18
CA ASN A 364 -4.59 1.29 10.22
C ASN A 364 -5.17 1.10 8.81
N PRO A 365 -5.96 0.04 8.57
CA PRO A 365 -6.53 -0.19 7.25
C PRO A 365 -7.52 0.89 6.79
N VAL A 366 -8.29 1.48 7.73
CA VAL A 366 -9.25 2.54 7.40
C VAL A 366 -8.57 3.83 6.91
N ASP A 367 -7.35 4.11 7.39
CA ASP A 367 -6.58 5.28 6.97
C ASP A 367 -6.27 5.25 5.46
N ALA A 368 -6.22 4.06 4.85
CA ALA A 368 -5.99 3.92 3.42
C ALA A 368 -7.18 4.46 2.60
N ILE A 369 -8.41 4.22 3.06
CA ILE A 369 -9.64 4.73 2.43
C ILE A 369 -9.78 6.23 2.71
N GLN A 370 -9.44 6.68 3.92
CA GLN A 370 -9.50 8.10 4.30
C GLN A 370 -8.67 9.00 3.40
N ARG A 371 -7.59 8.50 2.81
CA ARG A 371 -6.79 9.27 1.85
C ARG A 371 -7.51 9.60 0.56
N PHE A 372 -8.59 8.91 0.22
CA PHE A 372 -9.42 9.27 -0.93
C PHE A 372 -10.49 10.30 -0.56
N MET A 373 -10.81 10.45 0.73
CA MET A 373 -11.79 11.44 1.18
C MET A 373 -11.29 12.87 0.89
N GLY A 374 -12.17 13.69 0.32
CA GLY A 374 -11.86 15.06 -0.08
C GLY A 374 -11.12 15.19 -1.41
N ARG A 375 -10.73 14.07 -2.02
CA ARG A 375 -10.18 14.00 -3.39
C ARG A 375 -11.21 13.46 -4.39
N VAL A 376 -12.06 12.57 -3.92
CA VAL A 376 -13.21 12.04 -4.67
C VAL A 376 -14.49 12.17 -3.86
N GLU A 377 -15.62 12.20 -4.56
CA GLU A 377 -16.93 12.19 -3.93
C GLU A 377 -17.15 10.90 -3.13
N LEU A 378 -17.79 11.01 -1.95
CA LEU A 378 -17.98 9.88 -1.04
C LEU A 378 -18.67 8.68 -1.72
N GLY A 379 -19.70 8.96 -2.55
CA GLY A 379 -20.43 7.92 -3.28
C GLY A 379 -19.59 7.18 -4.32
N MET A 380 -18.48 7.77 -4.77
CA MET A 380 -17.58 7.18 -5.75
C MET A 380 -16.55 6.24 -5.11
N ILE A 381 -16.31 6.36 -3.80
CA ILE A 381 -15.28 5.57 -3.10
C ILE A 381 -15.46 4.06 -3.34
N PRO A 382 -16.65 3.45 -3.20
CA PRO A 382 -16.81 2.01 -3.40
C PRO A 382 -16.64 1.55 -4.86
N HIS A 383 -16.81 2.47 -5.82
CA HIS A 383 -16.52 2.21 -7.23
C HIS A 383 -15.03 2.27 -7.55
N ILE A 384 -14.28 3.05 -6.76
CA ILE A 384 -12.82 3.18 -6.91
C ILE A 384 -12.09 2.11 -6.09
N ILE A 385 -12.58 1.81 -4.89
CA ILE A 385 -11.97 0.89 -3.93
C ILE A 385 -13.07 0.00 -3.41
N ASP A 386 -13.02 -1.27 -3.80
CA ASP A 386 -13.97 -2.27 -3.33
C ASP A 386 -13.34 -3.21 -2.28
N THR A 387 -12.02 -3.36 -2.30
CA THR A 387 -11.29 -4.29 -1.43
C THR A 387 -10.04 -3.64 -0.85
N VAL A 388 -9.85 -3.70 0.47
CA VAL A 388 -8.63 -3.23 1.15
C VAL A 388 -7.96 -4.38 1.87
N ILE A 389 -6.71 -4.70 1.51
CA ILE A 389 -5.90 -5.76 2.10
C ILE A 389 -4.86 -5.12 3.01
N PHE A 390 -4.94 -5.40 4.31
CA PHE A 390 -3.99 -4.90 5.29
C PHE A 390 -2.90 -5.92 5.59
N LEU A 391 -1.65 -5.52 5.35
CA LEU A 391 -0.47 -6.35 5.50
C LEU A 391 0.37 -5.92 6.69
N LYS A 392 0.79 -6.87 7.52
CA LYS A 392 1.72 -6.61 8.64
C LYS A 392 2.63 -7.83 8.85
N TYR A 393 3.94 -7.57 8.95
CA TYR A 393 4.97 -8.61 9.11
C TYR A 393 4.95 -9.67 7.99
N GLY A 394 4.67 -9.28 6.74
CA GLY A 394 4.63 -10.21 5.60
C GLY A 394 3.34 -11.02 5.48
N GLU A 395 2.36 -10.82 6.36
CA GLU A 395 1.11 -11.58 6.37
C GLU A 395 -0.10 -10.68 6.22
N VAL A 396 -1.14 -11.17 5.53
CA VAL A 396 -2.45 -10.51 5.45
C VAL A 396 -3.13 -10.64 6.82
N LYS A 397 -3.30 -9.51 7.49
CA LYS A 397 -3.91 -9.48 8.83
C LYS A 397 -5.39 -9.14 8.81
N LYS A 398 -5.83 -8.38 7.81
CA LYS A 398 -7.22 -7.95 7.69
C LYS A 398 -7.57 -7.66 6.25
N VAL A 399 -8.81 -7.93 5.89
CA VAL A 399 -9.37 -7.51 4.60
C VAL A 399 -10.68 -6.79 4.86
N PHE A 400 -10.85 -5.63 4.24
CA PHE A 400 -12.10 -4.89 4.26
C PHE A 400 -12.80 -4.94 2.92
N ASP A 401 -14.12 -5.07 2.99
CA ASP A 401 -15.06 -4.87 1.90
C ASP A 401 -15.71 -3.49 2.06
N VAL A 402 -15.76 -2.74 0.96
CA VAL A 402 -16.22 -1.35 0.96
C VAL A 402 -17.47 -1.26 0.09
N ASN A 403 -18.59 -0.83 0.67
CA ASN A 403 -19.89 -0.78 -0.03
C ASN A 403 -20.60 0.53 0.19
N LEU A 404 -21.33 1.01 -0.82
CA LEU A 404 -22.28 2.12 -0.68
C LEU A 404 -23.64 1.58 -0.26
N VAL A 405 -24.24 2.15 0.79
CA VAL A 405 -25.63 1.87 1.18
C VAL A 405 -26.35 3.17 1.52
N VAL A 406 -27.69 3.15 1.47
CA VAL A 406 -28.52 4.24 1.98
C VAL A 406 -29.28 3.72 3.19
N ARG A 407 -28.92 4.21 4.38
CA ARG A 407 -29.64 3.91 5.64
C ARG A 407 -29.35 4.95 6.71
N VAL A 408 -29.96 4.79 7.89
CA VAL A 408 -29.66 5.61 9.07
C VAL A 408 -28.28 5.18 9.64
N PRO A 409 -27.35 6.11 9.88
CA PRO A 409 -26.04 5.82 10.50
C PRO A 409 -26.16 5.18 11.89
N SER A 410 -25.14 4.43 12.30
CA SER A 410 -25.06 3.82 13.63
C SER A 410 -25.04 4.89 14.72
N GLY A 411 -25.93 4.77 15.70
CA GLY A 411 -26.12 5.74 16.79
C GLY A 411 -27.16 6.83 16.51
N MET A 412 -27.83 6.80 15.34
CA MET A 412 -28.96 7.66 15.03
C MET A 412 -30.24 6.82 14.94
N THR A 413 -31.36 7.33 15.44
CA THR A 413 -32.65 6.61 15.49
C THR A 413 -33.74 7.20 14.59
N GLU A 414 -33.57 8.43 14.11
CA GLU A 414 -34.59 9.12 13.32
C GLU A 414 -34.53 8.70 11.84
N PRO A 415 -35.64 8.22 11.24
CA PRO A 415 -35.68 7.77 9.85
C PRO A 415 -35.32 8.87 8.83
N ASP A 416 -35.63 10.13 9.13
CA ASP A 416 -35.34 11.28 8.27
C ASP A 416 -33.83 11.58 8.15
N LEU A 417 -32.99 10.92 8.96
CA LEU A 417 -31.53 11.02 8.89
C LEU A 417 -30.89 10.04 7.90
N ALA A 418 -31.70 9.20 7.22
CA ALA A 418 -31.21 8.26 6.22
C ALA A 418 -30.45 8.98 5.10
N ARG A 419 -29.21 8.54 4.85
CA ARG A 419 -28.32 9.16 3.87
C ARG A 419 -27.42 8.12 3.21
N PRO A 420 -26.85 8.41 2.04
CA PRO A 420 -25.77 7.61 1.48
C PRO A 420 -24.59 7.55 2.44
N LEU A 421 -24.13 6.36 2.75
CA LEU A 421 -22.95 6.13 3.59
C LEU A 421 -22.14 4.95 3.05
N VAL A 422 -20.82 5.03 3.21
CA VAL A 422 -19.89 3.97 2.86
C VAL A 422 -19.69 3.08 4.08
N GLU A 423 -20.04 1.81 3.96
CA GLU A 423 -19.82 0.78 4.96
C GLU A 423 -18.48 0.10 4.72
N ILE A 424 -17.69 -0.03 5.79
CA ILE A 424 -16.44 -0.78 5.79
C ILE A 424 -16.65 -1.99 6.69
N LYS A 425 -16.72 -3.16 6.07
CA LYS A 425 -16.95 -4.45 6.74
C LYS A 425 -15.70 -5.29 6.71
N ASP A 426 -15.43 -6.01 7.79
CA ASP A 426 -14.46 -7.11 7.76
C ASP A 426 -14.93 -8.16 6.75
N PHE A 427 -14.10 -8.42 5.74
CA PHE A 427 -14.48 -9.26 4.60
C PHE A 427 -14.70 -10.72 5.01
N GLU A 428 -13.93 -11.23 5.96
CA GLU A 428 -14.02 -12.62 6.40
C GLU A 428 -15.30 -12.84 7.22
N THR A 429 -15.55 -11.97 8.21
CA THR A 429 -16.67 -12.10 9.15
C THR A 429 -17.97 -11.43 8.70
N GLY A 430 -17.90 -10.48 7.75
CA GLY A 430 -19.02 -9.63 7.34
C GLY A 430 -19.40 -8.55 8.36
N LYS A 431 -18.65 -8.41 9.46
CA LYS A 431 -18.96 -7.47 10.54
C LYS A 431 -18.68 -6.03 10.10
N LEU A 432 -19.66 -5.15 10.26
CA LEU A 432 -19.47 -3.71 10.08
C LEU A 432 -18.57 -3.13 11.17
N GLU A 433 -17.50 -2.45 10.76
CA GLU A 433 -16.54 -1.85 11.68
C GLU A 433 -16.52 -0.33 11.62
N TYR A 434 -16.64 0.23 10.40
CA TYR A 434 -16.65 1.68 10.21
C TYR A 434 -17.76 2.09 9.25
N GLU A 435 -18.27 3.30 9.46
CA GLU A 435 -19.15 4.00 8.55
C GLU A 435 -18.49 5.32 8.15
N ILE A 436 -18.61 5.69 6.88
CA ILE A 436 -18.18 7.00 6.38
C ILE A 436 -19.40 7.69 5.80
N TYR A 437 -19.72 8.87 6.29
CA TYR A 437 -20.85 9.67 5.80
C TYR A 437 -20.57 11.17 5.95
N THR A 438 -21.30 11.95 5.18
CA THR A 438 -21.24 13.41 5.27
C THR A 438 -22.12 13.90 6.43
N PHE A 439 -21.53 14.74 7.28
CA PHE A 439 -22.21 15.43 8.37
C PHE A 439 -21.91 16.93 8.26
N GLY A 440 -22.93 17.72 7.94
CA GLY A 440 -22.71 19.11 7.51
C GLY A 440 -21.99 19.14 6.16
N GLU A 441 -20.85 19.82 6.10
CA GLU A 441 -20.00 19.92 4.90
C GLU A 441 -18.75 19.00 4.98
N GLU A 442 -18.61 18.24 6.06
CA GLU A 442 -17.43 17.39 6.29
C GLU A 442 -17.78 15.91 6.17
N ASN A 443 -16.85 15.12 5.61
CA ASN A 443 -16.95 13.67 5.61
C ASN A 443 -16.28 13.12 6.87
N ILE A 444 -17.03 12.37 7.68
CA ILE A 444 -16.55 11.80 8.94
C ILE A 444 -16.46 10.28 8.85
N VAL A 445 -15.46 9.71 9.55
CA VAL A 445 -15.30 8.25 9.70
C VAL A 445 -15.63 7.86 11.12
N VAL A 446 -16.61 6.97 11.29
CA VAL A 446 -17.15 6.59 12.59
C VAL A 446 -16.94 5.09 12.84
N PRO A 447 -16.16 4.70 13.85
CA PRO A 447 -16.05 3.31 14.27
C PRO A 447 -17.32 2.86 15.01
N VAL A 448 -17.98 1.82 14.50
CA VAL A 448 -19.26 1.32 15.02
C VAL A 448 -19.15 0.76 16.45
N THR A 449 -17.99 0.23 16.82
CA THR A 449 -17.73 -0.27 18.19
C THR A 449 -17.66 0.87 19.22
N ALA A 450 -17.11 2.04 18.85
CA ALA A 450 -16.99 3.17 19.79
C ALA A 450 -18.36 3.83 20.07
N VAL A 451 -19.26 3.85 19.08
CA VAL A 451 -20.62 4.38 19.25
C VAL A 451 -21.42 3.53 20.25
N LYS A 452 -21.29 2.20 20.20
CA LYS A 452 -21.92 1.30 21.18
C LYS A 452 -21.34 1.45 22.59
N GLU A 453 -20.04 1.70 22.72
CA GLU A 453 -19.37 1.89 24.01
C GLU A 453 -19.68 3.26 24.64
N GLN A 454 -19.68 4.34 23.87
CA GLN A 454 -20.04 5.69 24.34
C GLN A 454 -21.52 5.79 24.72
N GLU A 455 -22.44 5.21 23.93
CA GLU A 455 -23.84 5.09 24.34
C GLU A 455 -23.96 4.32 25.66
N SER A 456 -23.21 3.23 25.85
CA SER A 456 -23.27 2.44 27.09
C SER A 456 -22.69 3.18 28.30
N GLY A 457 -21.65 4.00 28.12
CA GLY A 457 -20.98 4.75 29.18
C GLY A 457 -21.84 5.90 29.71
N ILE A 458 -22.42 6.70 28.81
CA ILE A 458 -23.35 7.78 29.17
C ILE A 458 -24.65 7.20 29.73
N LYS A 459 -25.20 6.14 29.11
CA LYS A 459 -26.38 5.43 29.65
C LYS A 459 -26.11 4.85 31.03
N LYS A 460 -24.92 4.28 31.31
CA LYS A 460 -24.54 3.76 32.64
C LYS A 460 -24.45 4.88 33.68
N LEU A 461 -23.78 5.99 33.38
CA LEU A 461 -23.63 7.11 34.31
C LEU A 461 -24.98 7.78 34.63
N ALA A 462 -25.83 7.97 33.62
CA ALA A 462 -27.20 8.46 33.81
C ALA A 462 -28.03 7.48 34.65
N THR A 463 -27.97 6.18 34.33
CA THR A 463 -28.67 5.12 35.08
C THR A 463 -28.23 5.06 36.54
N GLU A 464 -26.92 5.15 36.82
CA GLU A 464 -26.38 5.16 38.19
C GLU A 464 -26.82 6.40 38.97
N ARG A 465 -26.86 7.58 38.33
CA ARG A 465 -27.29 8.81 38.99
C ARG A 465 -28.78 8.79 39.33
N ILE A 466 -29.61 8.29 38.42
CA ILE A 466 -31.05 8.10 38.65
C ILE A 466 -31.27 7.06 39.76
N LEU A 467 -30.56 5.93 39.70
CA LEU A 467 -30.60 4.91 40.75
C LEU A 467 -30.21 5.46 42.12
N GLN A 468 -29.21 6.35 42.22
CA GLN A 468 -28.83 6.96 43.49
C GLN A 468 -29.94 7.81 44.11
N ASP A 469 -30.68 8.56 43.30
CA ASP A 469 -31.77 9.41 43.80
C ASP A 469 -33.02 8.59 44.14
N ILE A 470 -33.30 7.52 43.39
CA ILE A 470 -34.48 6.68 43.57
C ILE A 470 -34.27 5.63 44.67
N ARG A 471 -33.04 5.11 44.86
CA ARG A 471 -32.71 4.18 45.96
C ARG A 471 -32.93 4.75 47.35
N LYS A 472 -33.02 6.08 47.48
CA LYS A 472 -33.45 6.77 48.71
C LYS A 472 -34.90 6.44 49.08
N PHE A 473 -35.73 6.12 48.09
CA PHE A 473 -37.15 5.80 48.24
C PHE A 473 -37.43 4.30 48.14
N ASP A 474 -36.78 3.61 47.20
CA ASP A 474 -36.87 2.16 47.03
C ASP A 474 -35.47 1.55 46.78
N PRO A 475 -34.88 0.85 47.76
CA PRO A 475 -33.59 0.18 47.61
C PRO A 475 -33.53 -0.85 46.48
N LYS A 476 -34.67 -1.37 46.03
CA LYS A 476 -34.81 -2.37 44.96
C LYS A 476 -35.29 -1.78 43.63
N ALA A 477 -35.30 -0.46 43.47
CA ALA A 477 -35.71 0.18 42.23
C ALA A 477 -34.89 -0.30 41.02
N GLU A 478 -35.56 -0.48 39.89
CA GLU A 478 -34.95 -0.77 38.59
C GLU A 478 -35.18 0.41 37.65
N VAL A 479 -34.19 0.70 36.81
CA VAL A 479 -34.24 1.82 35.87
C VAL A 479 -34.02 1.28 34.47
N GLN A 480 -34.94 1.62 33.56
CA GLN A 480 -34.89 1.27 32.14
C GLN A 480 -34.85 2.56 31.33
N VAL A 481 -33.74 2.80 30.62
CA VAL A 481 -33.61 3.94 29.70
C VAL A 481 -34.34 3.60 28.41
N VAL A 482 -35.38 4.39 28.07
CA VAL A 482 -36.21 4.17 26.88
C VAL A 482 -35.72 5.00 25.70
N SER A 483 -35.24 6.23 25.95
CA SER A 483 -34.58 7.09 24.96
C SER A 483 -33.58 8.03 25.63
N GLU A 484 -32.87 8.85 24.85
CA GLU A 484 -31.91 9.85 25.40
C GLU A 484 -32.54 10.80 26.42
N ASN A 485 -33.83 11.12 26.26
CA ASN A 485 -34.55 12.06 27.13
C ASN A 485 -35.69 11.40 27.93
N LYS A 486 -35.80 10.06 27.94
CA LYS A 486 -36.90 9.35 28.63
C LYS A 486 -36.43 8.09 29.37
N VAL A 487 -36.81 7.98 30.64
CA VAL A 487 -36.47 6.87 31.51
C VAL A 487 -37.73 6.33 32.21
N VAL A 488 -37.84 5.00 32.30
CA VAL A 488 -38.88 4.31 33.07
C VAL A 488 -38.25 3.74 34.34
N ILE A 489 -38.85 4.04 35.50
CA ILE A 489 -38.40 3.56 36.80
C ILE A 489 -39.43 2.59 37.34
N LYS A 490 -38.98 1.37 37.63
CA LYS A 490 -39.79 0.30 38.22
C LYS A 490 -39.53 0.22 39.72
N VAL A 491 -40.55 0.52 40.52
CA VAL A 491 -40.48 0.62 41.99
C VAL A 491 -41.60 -0.15 42.67
N ASP A 492 -41.48 -0.43 43.96
CA ASP A 492 -42.57 -1.01 44.75
C ASP A 492 -43.83 -0.11 44.69
N ASN A 493 -44.99 -0.73 44.47
CA ASN A 493 -46.28 -0.05 44.31
C ASN A 493 -46.60 0.88 45.50
N LYS A 494 -46.14 0.53 46.71
CA LYS A 494 -46.33 1.34 47.93
C LYS A 494 -45.56 2.67 47.89
N ILE A 495 -44.54 2.78 47.04
CA ILE A 495 -43.63 3.93 46.98
C ILE A 495 -43.97 4.88 45.81
N ILE A 496 -44.70 4.41 44.79
CA ILE A 496 -45.10 5.20 43.61
C ILE A 496 -45.73 6.57 43.99
N PRO A 497 -46.73 6.64 44.91
CA PRO A 497 -47.35 7.93 45.25
C PRO A 497 -46.36 8.92 45.90
N ARG A 498 -45.33 8.39 46.56
CA ARG A 498 -44.31 9.17 47.27
C ARG A 498 -43.23 9.70 46.33
N ILE A 499 -42.93 8.96 45.25
CA ILE A 499 -42.01 9.38 44.19
C ILE A 499 -42.68 10.41 43.27
N ILE A 500 -43.95 10.21 42.92
CA ILE A 500 -44.71 11.17 42.11
C ILE A 500 -44.95 12.48 42.90
N GLY A 501 -45.28 12.37 44.19
CA GLY A 501 -45.58 13.52 45.05
C GLY A 501 -46.98 14.12 44.81
N LYS A 502 -47.39 15.05 45.66
CA LYS A 502 -48.70 15.73 45.52
C LYS A 502 -48.74 16.48 44.18
N ASN A 503 -49.70 16.16 43.32
CA ASN A 503 -49.83 16.72 41.96
C ASN A 503 -48.57 16.58 41.09
N GLY A 504 -47.76 15.54 41.29
CA GLY A 504 -46.55 15.33 40.48
C GLY A 504 -45.38 16.26 40.83
N SER A 505 -45.44 17.02 41.93
CA SER A 505 -44.43 18.02 42.25
C SER A 505 -43.03 17.45 42.44
N MET A 506 -42.94 16.23 42.99
CA MET A 506 -41.66 15.59 43.33
C MET A 506 -41.00 15.01 42.07
N ILE A 507 -41.76 14.31 41.23
CA ILE A 507 -41.22 13.78 39.96
C ILE A 507 -40.78 14.92 39.05
N THR A 508 -41.57 15.99 38.96
CA THR A 508 -41.22 17.19 38.16
C THR A 508 -39.92 17.84 38.64
N GLU A 509 -39.65 17.85 39.94
CA GLU A 509 -38.40 18.39 40.49
C GLU A 509 -37.19 17.52 40.13
N ILE A 510 -37.36 16.20 40.17
CA ILE A 510 -36.35 15.23 39.78
C ILE A 510 -36.07 15.35 38.27
N GLU A 511 -37.11 15.45 37.44
CA GLU A 511 -37.01 15.66 36.00
C GLU A 511 -36.28 16.97 35.66
N LYS A 512 -36.64 18.09 36.30
CA LYS A 512 -35.94 19.38 36.10
C LYS A 512 -34.47 19.35 36.48
N ARG A 513 -34.12 18.58 37.52
CA ARG A 513 -32.73 18.45 37.99
C ARG A 513 -31.88 17.59 37.07
N LEU A 514 -32.49 16.56 36.48
CA LEU A 514 -31.81 15.57 35.65
C LEU A 514 -31.91 15.88 34.14
N GLY A 515 -32.81 16.78 33.73
CA GLY A 515 -33.01 17.16 32.33
C GLY A 515 -33.67 16.08 31.47
N ILE A 516 -34.35 15.10 32.09
CA ILE A 516 -34.96 13.92 31.43
C ILE A 516 -36.41 13.72 31.91
N HIS A 517 -37.24 13.12 31.07
CA HIS A 517 -38.61 12.73 31.41
C HIS A 517 -38.63 11.36 32.11
N ILE A 518 -39.42 11.22 33.18
CA ILE A 518 -39.41 10.05 34.05
C ILE A 518 -40.82 9.47 34.19
N ASP A 519 -40.99 8.24 33.70
CA ASP A 519 -42.18 7.42 33.96
C ASP A 519 -41.95 6.51 35.16
N VAL A 520 -42.97 6.34 36.02
CA VAL A 520 -42.89 5.50 37.22
C VAL A 520 -43.87 4.34 37.10
N GLU A 521 -43.36 3.12 37.09
CA GLU A 521 -44.10 1.87 36.95
C GLU A 521 -43.94 0.97 38.19
N PRO A 522 -44.92 0.09 38.48
CA PRO A 522 -44.77 -0.93 39.52
C PRO A 522 -43.81 -2.05 39.08
N LYS A 523 -42.88 -2.42 39.97
CA LYS A 523 -41.89 -3.49 39.74
C LYS A 523 -42.51 -4.89 39.59
N VAL A 524 -43.63 -5.10 40.26
CA VAL A 524 -44.47 -6.28 40.09
C VAL A 524 -45.88 -5.73 39.90
N PRO A 525 -46.55 -6.00 38.76
CA PRO A 525 -47.99 -5.80 38.70
C PRO A 525 -48.57 -6.66 39.81
N SER A 526 -49.17 -6.03 40.82
CA SER A 526 -49.75 -6.74 41.96
C SER A 526 -50.61 -7.88 41.44
N LEU A 527 -50.22 -9.13 41.78
CA LEU A 527 -51.11 -10.29 41.77
C LEU A 527 -52.17 -10.03 42.84
N GLY A 528 -53.11 -9.15 42.50
CA GLY A 528 -54.36 -9.00 43.20
C GLY A 528 -55.24 -10.21 42.96
N ASP A 529 -56.30 -10.33 43.74
CA ASP A 529 -57.32 -11.34 43.49
C ASP A 529 -58.05 -10.99 42.18
N GLU A 530 -58.35 -12.01 41.35
CA GLU A 530 -59.20 -11.82 40.18
C GLU A 530 -60.60 -11.43 40.66
N VAL A 531 -61.08 -10.28 40.19
CA VAL A 531 -62.41 -9.75 40.53
C VAL A 531 -63.28 -9.72 39.29
N ASP A 532 -64.53 -10.14 39.45
CA ASP A 532 -65.53 -10.03 38.40
C ASP A 532 -66.02 -8.58 38.29
N ALA A 533 -66.13 -8.09 37.05
CA ALA A 533 -66.77 -6.81 36.75
C ALA A 533 -67.90 -7.02 35.74
N LYS A 534 -69.05 -6.38 35.98
CA LYS A 534 -70.12 -6.30 34.97
C LYS A 534 -69.76 -5.22 33.97
N ILE A 535 -69.69 -5.60 32.70
CA ILE A 535 -69.38 -4.68 31.60
C ILE A 535 -70.69 -4.19 31.00
N ASN A 536 -70.88 -2.86 31.00
CA ASN A 536 -71.94 -2.21 30.25
C ASN A 536 -71.34 -1.35 29.15
N GLU A 537 -71.88 -1.50 27.96
CA GLU A 537 -71.55 -0.65 26.83
C GLU A 537 -72.57 0.51 26.78
N THR A 538 -72.10 1.74 26.96
CA THR A 538 -72.94 2.94 26.90
C THR A 538 -72.34 3.95 25.94
N GLY A 539 -72.97 4.10 24.76
CA GLY A 539 -72.53 5.01 23.71
C GLY A 539 -71.06 4.79 23.32
N ASN A 540 -70.23 5.82 23.56
CA ASN A 540 -68.80 5.82 23.26
C ASN A 540 -67.90 5.30 24.42
N SER A 541 -68.47 4.56 25.37
CA SER A 541 -67.72 4.11 26.54
C SER A 541 -68.02 2.68 26.95
N LEU A 542 -67.01 2.02 27.49
CA LEU A 542 -67.10 0.77 28.24
C LEU A 542 -67.07 1.11 29.73
N GLU A 543 -68.13 0.75 30.46
CA GLU A 543 -68.23 0.93 31.90
C GLU A 543 -68.13 -0.43 32.60
N PHE A 544 -67.14 -0.56 33.48
CA PHE A 544 -66.88 -1.74 34.30
C PHE A 544 -67.40 -1.48 35.71
N PHE A 545 -68.39 -2.25 36.17
CA PHE A 545 -68.97 -2.14 37.50
C PHE A 545 -68.46 -3.25 38.43
N PHE A 546 -68.00 -2.85 39.61
CA PHE A 546 -67.40 -3.68 40.64
C PHE A 546 -68.29 -3.73 41.89
N GLU A 547 -68.00 -4.66 42.81
CA GLU A 547 -68.59 -4.65 44.14
C GLU A 547 -68.10 -3.45 44.98
N ASN A 548 -68.95 -2.92 45.86
CA ASN A 548 -68.63 -1.75 46.70
C ASN A 548 -67.37 -1.90 47.57
N LYS A 549 -66.97 -3.15 47.89
CA LYS A 549 -65.76 -3.45 48.68
C LYS A 549 -64.45 -3.09 47.96
N ILE A 550 -64.52 -2.78 46.67
CA ILE A 550 -63.39 -2.47 45.79
C ILE A 550 -63.21 -0.95 45.60
N ILE A 551 -64.17 -0.12 46.03
CA ILE A 551 -64.11 1.35 45.88
C ILE A 551 -62.80 1.88 46.49
N GLY A 552 -62.07 2.68 45.70
CA GLY A 552 -60.79 3.26 46.10
C GLY A 552 -59.57 2.35 45.92
N LYS A 553 -59.74 1.08 45.53
CA LYS A 553 -58.64 0.19 45.13
C LYS A 553 -58.28 0.38 43.65
N VAL A 554 -57.08 -0.05 43.26
CA VAL A 554 -56.57 0.02 41.88
C VAL A 554 -56.87 -1.30 41.17
N ALA A 555 -57.69 -1.26 40.13
CA ALA A 555 -57.97 -2.41 39.28
C ALA A 555 -57.03 -2.40 38.06
N SER A 556 -56.36 -3.52 37.81
CA SER A 556 -55.46 -3.76 36.68
C SER A 556 -56.12 -4.70 35.68
N PHE A 557 -56.20 -4.28 34.42
CA PHE A 557 -56.88 -5.00 33.35
C PHE A 557 -55.87 -5.75 32.48
N TYR A 558 -56.20 -7.01 32.17
CA TYR A 558 -55.42 -7.90 31.32
C TYR A 558 -56.31 -8.49 30.23
N VAL A 559 -55.75 -8.71 29.04
CA VAL A 559 -56.38 -9.46 27.94
C VAL A 559 -55.45 -10.60 27.57
N ASP A 560 -55.91 -11.85 27.65
CA ASP A 560 -55.10 -13.04 27.35
C ASP A 560 -53.73 -13.05 28.08
N GLU A 561 -53.72 -12.64 29.35
CA GLU A 561 -52.53 -12.48 30.23
C GLU A 561 -51.63 -11.26 29.93
N ASP A 562 -51.89 -10.48 28.88
CA ASP A 562 -51.19 -9.23 28.60
C ASP A 562 -51.79 -8.06 29.39
N PHE A 563 -50.95 -7.31 30.11
CA PHE A 563 -51.37 -6.11 30.85
C PHE A 563 -51.80 -5.00 29.90
N ILE A 564 -52.96 -4.40 30.15
CA ILE A 564 -53.49 -3.29 29.35
C ILE A 564 -53.31 -1.95 30.07
N PHE A 565 -53.90 -1.81 31.26
CA PHE A 565 -53.85 -0.57 32.04
C PHE A 565 -54.31 -0.82 33.48
N SER A 566 -54.04 0.14 34.38
CA SER A 566 -54.60 0.16 35.74
C SER A 566 -55.38 1.45 35.97
N ALA A 567 -56.49 1.36 36.71
CA ALA A 567 -57.27 2.54 37.11
C ALA A 567 -57.89 2.35 38.49
N THR A 568 -58.01 3.44 39.24
CA THR A 568 -58.67 3.43 40.56
C THR A 568 -60.19 3.36 40.41
N VAL A 569 -60.83 2.44 41.14
CA VAL A 569 -62.28 2.29 41.13
C VAL A 569 -62.95 3.50 41.79
N GLY A 570 -63.78 4.21 41.01
CA GLY A 570 -64.43 5.44 41.45
C GLY A 570 -65.48 5.25 42.54
N LYS A 571 -65.99 6.35 43.09
CA LYS A 571 -67.01 6.36 44.18
C LYS A 571 -68.31 5.63 43.83
N LYS A 572 -68.60 5.43 42.53
CA LYS A 572 -69.76 4.68 42.03
C LYS A 572 -69.47 3.18 41.81
N ALA A 573 -68.36 2.68 42.37
CA ALA A 573 -67.85 1.32 42.13
C ALA A 573 -67.66 1.01 40.64
N SER A 574 -67.25 1.99 39.83
CA SER A 574 -67.07 1.79 38.39
C SER A 574 -65.81 2.45 37.83
N ILE A 575 -65.34 1.89 36.70
CA ILE A 575 -64.28 2.43 35.85
C ILE A 575 -64.86 2.62 34.45
N LYS A 576 -64.66 3.79 33.87
CA LYS A 576 -65.16 4.17 32.54
C LYS A 576 -64.00 4.35 31.58
N VAL A 577 -64.03 3.63 30.46
CA VAL A 577 -63.01 3.70 29.40
C VAL A 577 -63.67 4.18 28.11
N SER A 578 -63.13 5.23 27.48
CA SER A 578 -63.60 5.72 26.18
C SER A 578 -63.17 4.76 25.07
N LYS A 579 -64.07 4.38 24.16
CA LYS A 579 -63.76 3.45 23.05
C LYS A 579 -62.75 4.05 22.05
N ASP A 580 -62.71 5.37 21.92
CA ASP A 580 -61.77 6.07 21.03
C ASP A 580 -60.33 6.10 21.55
N SER A 581 -60.10 5.74 22.82
CA SER A 581 -58.73 5.59 23.34
C SER A 581 -58.10 4.30 22.82
N GLU A 582 -56.77 4.26 22.65
CA GLU A 582 -56.05 3.03 22.24
C GLU A 582 -56.41 1.83 23.13
N VAL A 583 -56.46 2.06 24.45
CA VAL A 583 -56.87 1.09 25.47
C VAL A 583 -58.34 0.66 25.28
N GLY A 584 -59.25 1.60 25.05
CA GLY A 584 -60.66 1.30 24.85
C GLY A 584 -60.95 0.54 23.56
N THR A 585 -60.25 0.87 22.47
CA THR A 585 -60.33 0.14 21.19
C THR A 585 -59.85 -1.30 21.36
N LEU A 586 -58.75 -1.50 22.10
CA LEU A 586 -58.22 -2.84 22.39
C LEU A 586 -59.19 -3.67 23.24
N LEU A 587 -59.75 -3.10 24.30
CA LEU A 587 -60.75 -3.77 25.13
C LEU A 587 -62.02 -4.10 24.34
N PHE A 588 -62.52 -3.16 23.52
CA PHE A 588 -63.70 -3.38 22.70
C PHE A 588 -63.48 -4.53 21.69
N ARG A 589 -62.34 -4.54 20.98
CA ARG A 589 -61.98 -5.65 20.09
C ARG A 589 -61.86 -6.97 20.84
N SER A 590 -61.33 -6.95 22.06
CA SER A 590 -61.17 -8.14 22.90
C SER A 590 -62.53 -8.72 23.34
N ILE A 591 -63.49 -7.86 23.68
CA ILE A 591 -64.87 -8.26 23.98
C ILE A 591 -65.53 -8.89 22.74
N VAL A 592 -65.42 -8.24 21.59
CA VAL A 592 -66.01 -8.72 20.31
C VAL A 592 -65.39 -10.06 19.87
N SER A 593 -64.08 -10.22 20.06
CA SER A 593 -63.34 -11.44 19.72
C SER A 593 -63.42 -12.54 20.81
N LYS A 594 -64.22 -12.33 21.87
CA LYS A 594 -64.38 -13.26 23.01
C LYS A 594 -63.06 -13.64 23.70
N LYS A 595 -62.08 -12.74 23.70
CA LYS A 595 -60.83 -12.89 24.47
C LYS A 595 -61.11 -12.78 25.97
N ARG A 596 -60.30 -13.43 26.79
CA ARG A 596 -60.49 -13.41 28.24
C ARG A 596 -59.98 -12.09 28.80
N ILE A 597 -60.88 -11.29 29.38
CA ILE A 597 -60.52 -10.08 30.13
C ILE A 597 -60.43 -10.44 31.60
N LYS A 598 -59.24 -10.32 32.18
CA LYS A 598 -58.96 -10.59 33.59
C LYS A 598 -58.71 -9.27 34.30
N ILE A 599 -59.34 -9.06 35.44
CA ILE A 599 -59.20 -7.83 36.23
C ILE A 599 -58.68 -8.21 37.60
N MET A 600 -57.55 -7.63 38.00
CA MET A 600 -56.92 -7.91 39.30
C MET A 600 -56.92 -6.64 40.15
N VAL A 601 -57.30 -6.75 41.43
CA VAL A 601 -57.48 -5.62 42.36
C VAL A 601 -56.61 -5.72 43.60
#